data_AF-A0A4Y9R3X8-F1
#
_entry.id   AF-A0A4Y9R3X8-F1
#
_cell.length_a   1.000
_cell.length_b   1.000
_cell.length_c   1.000
_cell.angle_alpha   90.00
_cell.angle_beta   90.00
_cell.angle_gamma   90.00
#
_symmetry.space_group_name_H-M   'P 1'
#
loop_
_entity.id
_entity.type
_entity.pdbx_description
1 polymer ?
#
loop_
_entity_poly.entity_id
_entity_poly.type
_entity_poly.pdbx_seq_one_letter_code
_entity_poly.pdbx_strand_id
1 'polypeptide(L)'
;MRRRNVFVIAASVVVVLASSGCADAERAGSGGPVATFQVVGETFRIELVTPELIDHAQRLFDGEELATIPVGKIVRPDPEVNTGWNWHIDPKTLEFADVTTEVCDGLPSYVEDKTLTSDTYCPWSAKIIAMDYPEG
;
A
#
# COMPACT_ATOMS: atom_id res chain seq x y z
N MET A 1 46.98 53.79 37.68
CA MET A 1 48.01 53.85 36.63
C MET A 1 48.56 52.45 36.37
N ARG A 2 48.85 52.15 35.10
CA ARG A 2 49.63 51.03 34.54
C ARG A 2 48.85 49.86 33.92
N ARG A 3 49.09 49.75 32.61
CA ARG A 3 48.58 48.84 31.58
C ARG A 3 49.19 47.44 31.68
N ARG A 4 48.60 46.51 30.89
CA ARG A 4 49.13 45.25 30.26
C ARG A 4 48.23 44.05 30.63
N ASN A 5 47.88 43.09 29.77
CA ASN A 5 48.34 42.71 28.45
C ASN A 5 47.28 41.83 27.75
N VAL A 6 47.40 41.78 26.43
CA VAL A 6 46.76 40.90 25.44
C VAL A 6 46.75 39.43 25.86
N PHE A 7 45.62 38.73 25.66
CA PHE A 7 45.61 37.31 25.33
C PHE A 7 44.61 37.04 24.19
N VAL A 8 45.18 36.51 23.11
CA VAL A 8 44.54 35.98 21.92
C VAL A 8 43.72 34.74 22.30
N ILE A 9 42.46 34.63 21.88
CA ILE A 9 41.74 33.35 21.87
C ILE A 9 41.18 33.10 20.47
N ALA A 10 41.50 31.91 20.01
CA ALA A 10 41.42 31.38 18.67
C ALA A 10 40.00 31.29 18.10
N ALA A 11 39.92 31.50 16.79
CA ALA A 11 38.77 31.21 15.96
C ALA A 11 38.46 29.70 15.97
N SER A 12 37.18 29.35 16.12
CA SER A 12 36.66 28.01 15.88
C SER A 12 35.57 28.10 14.82
N VAL A 13 35.87 27.53 13.65
CA VAL A 13 34.97 27.42 12.50
C VAL A 13 33.89 26.39 12.84
N VAL A 14 32.63 26.81 12.89
CA VAL A 14 31.49 25.90 12.98
C VAL A 14 31.13 25.45 11.57
N VAL A 15 31.51 24.22 11.22
CA VAL A 15 31.05 23.53 10.02
C VAL A 15 29.61 23.11 10.25
N VAL A 16 28.65 23.79 9.61
CA VAL A 16 27.25 23.37 9.59
C VAL A 16 27.12 22.30 8.50
N LEU A 17 27.02 21.04 8.93
CA LEU A 17 26.73 19.89 8.09
C LEU A 17 25.34 20.07 7.46
N ALA A 18 25.29 20.17 6.14
CA ALA A 18 24.06 20.07 5.38
C ALA A 18 23.56 18.62 5.46
N SER A 19 22.52 18.38 6.24
CA SER A 19 21.72 17.16 6.12
C SER A 19 20.87 17.26 4.86
N SER A 20 21.42 16.79 3.75
CA SER A 20 20.61 16.35 2.61
C SER A 20 19.79 15.15 3.06
N GLY A 21 18.66 15.41 3.73
CA GLY A 21 17.61 14.42 3.89
C GLY A 21 17.05 14.13 2.51
N CYS A 22 17.55 13.07 1.89
CA CYS A 22 16.74 12.30 0.96
C CYS A 22 15.55 11.80 1.79
N ALA A 23 14.48 12.58 1.82
CA ALA A 23 13.17 11.99 2.03
C ALA A 23 12.83 11.36 0.68
N ASP A 24 13.17 10.09 0.56
CA ASP A 24 12.56 9.18 -0.39
C ASP A 24 11.06 9.51 -0.44
N ALA A 25 10.63 10.01 -1.59
CA ALA A 25 9.21 10.15 -1.86
C ALA A 25 8.58 8.77 -1.62
N GLU A 26 7.69 8.73 -0.64
CA GLU A 26 6.78 7.63 -0.31
C GLU A 26 6.42 6.84 -1.57
N ARG A 27 7.11 5.71 -1.77
CA ARG A 27 6.53 4.64 -2.55
C ARG A 27 5.47 4.02 -1.65
N ALA A 28 4.22 4.13 -2.05
CA ALA A 28 3.19 3.24 -1.56
C ALA A 28 3.63 1.79 -1.88
N GLY A 29 3.49 0.91 -0.89
CA GLY A 29 4.48 -0.10 -0.53
C GLY A 29 5.10 0.20 0.84
N SER A 30 4.25 0.39 1.85
CA SER A 30 4.62 0.75 3.23
C SER A 30 5.26 -0.39 4.02
N GLY A 31 5.45 -1.56 3.42
CA GLY A 31 5.92 -2.76 4.11
C GLY A 31 4.83 -3.37 4.99
N GLY A 32 3.56 -3.12 4.68
CA GLY A 32 2.44 -3.80 5.33
C GLY A 32 2.25 -5.23 4.81
N PRO A 33 1.46 -6.06 5.51
CA PRO A 33 1.05 -7.36 5.02
C PRO A 33 0.33 -7.27 3.68
N VAL A 34 0.47 -8.30 2.84
CA VAL A 34 -0.14 -8.38 1.51
C VAL A 34 -1.11 -9.55 1.46
N ALA A 35 -2.36 -9.27 1.10
CA ALA A 35 -3.36 -10.28 0.84
C ALA A 35 -3.37 -10.65 -0.66
N THR A 36 -3.36 -11.95 -0.95
CA THR A 36 -3.54 -12.46 -2.32
C THR A 36 -4.96 -12.99 -2.49
N PHE A 37 -5.66 -12.51 -3.51
CA PHE A 37 -7.01 -12.92 -3.86
C PHE A 37 -7.01 -13.69 -5.17
N GLN A 38 -7.82 -14.75 -5.24
CA GLN A 38 -8.17 -15.46 -6.47
C GLN A 38 -9.56 -15.03 -6.95
N VAL A 39 -9.69 -14.78 -8.26
CA VAL A 39 -10.93 -14.47 -8.97
C VAL A 39 -10.95 -15.33 -10.23
N VAL A 40 -11.78 -16.38 -10.25
CA VAL A 40 -11.96 -17.31 -11.40
C VAL A 40 -10.63 -17.69 -12.10
N GLY A 41 -9.68 -18.23 -11.34
CA GLY A 41 -8.40 -18.71 -11.89
C GLY A 41 -7.34 -17.63 -12.12
N GLU A 42 -7.66 -16.35 -11.97
CA GLU A 42 -6.72 -15.24 -11.93
C GLU A 42 -6.43 -14.82 -10.48
N THR A 43 -5.28 -14.19 -10.25
CA THR A 43 -4.91 -13.70 -8.91
C THR A 43 -4.47 -12.26 -8.96
N PHE A 44 -4.79 -11.51 -7.90
CA PHE A 44 -4.29 -10.16 -7.68
C PHE A 44 -3.94 -9.98 -6.19
N ARG A 45 -3.13 -8.98 -5.88
CA ARG A 45 -2.56 -8.74 -4.55
C ARG A 45 -2.87 -7.31 -4.11
N ILE A 46 -3.13 -7.14 -2.82
CA ILE A 46 -3.43 -5.84 -2.21
C ILE A 46 -2.60 -5.69 -0.94
N GLU A 47 -1.94 -4.55 -0.77
CA GLU A 47 -1.31 -4.19 0.51
C GLU A 47 -2.39 -3.81 1.52
N LEU A 48 -2.25 -4.26 2.77
CA LEU A 48 -3.15 -3.93 3.86
C LEU A 48 -2.49 -2.85 4.74
N VAL A 49 -3.06 -1.64 4.73
CA VAL A 49 -2.42 -0.44 5.30
C VAL A 49 -3.00 0.01 6.65
N THR A 50 -4.02 -0.67 7.17
CA THR A 50 -4.56 -0.41 8.51
C THR A 50 -4.64 -1.69 9.35
N PRO A 51 -4.53 -1.59 10.69
CA PRO A 51 -4.72 -2.74 11.58
C PRO A 51 -6.06 -3.43 11.39
N GLU A 52 -7.13 -2.68 11.10
CA GLU A 52 -8.47 -3.21 10.87
C GLU A 52 -8.54 -4.03 9.58
N LEU A 53 -7.88 -3.59 8.50
CA LEU A 53 -7.80 -4.34 7.26
C LEU A 53 -7.00 -5.63 7.42
N ILE A 54 -5.90 -5.57 8.20
CA ILE A 54 -5.07 -6.74 8.52
C ILE A 54 -5.89 -7.77 9.33
N ASP A 55 -6.57 -7.33 10.39
CA ASP A 55 -7.41 -8.20 11.22
C ASP A 55 -8.55 -8.84 10.40
N HIS A 56 -9.26 -8.04 9.60
CA HIS A 56 -10.36 -8.54 8.76
C HIS A 56 -9.86 -9.57 7.74
N ALA A 57 -8.80 -9.27 7.01
CA ALA A 57 -8.24 -10.17 6.01
C ALA A 57 -7.72 -11.47 6.65
N GLN A 58 -7.07 -11.38 7.81
CA GLN A 58 -6.58 -12.55 8.54
C GLN A 58 -7.73 -13.45 8.99
N ARG A 59 -8.78 -12.88 9.61
CA ARG A 59 -9.96 -13.66 10.05
C ARG A 59 -10.71 -14.28 8.88
N LEU A 60 -10.82 -13.56 7.77
CA LEU A 60 -11.39 -14.08 6.53
C LEU A 60 -10.54 -15.24 5.97
N PHE A 61 -9.21 -15.13 6.02
CA PHE A 61 -8.28 -16.19 5.61
C PHE A 61 -8.37 -17.42 6.53
N ASP A 62 -8.60 -17.22 7.83
CA ASP A 62 -8.80 -18.28 8.82
C ASP A 62 -10.18 -18.97 8.71
N GLY A 63 -11.03 -18.51 7.79
CA GLY A 63 -12.30 -19.13 7.44
C GLY A 63 -13.51 -18.62 8.21
N GLU A 64 -13.40 -17.45 8.87
CA GLU A 64 -14.56 -16.81 9.48
C GLU A 64 -15.56 -16.28 8.43
N GLU A 65 -16.85 -16.33 8.76
CA GLU A 65 -17.92 -15.78 7.92
C GLU A 65 -17.96 -14.24 8.07
N LEU A 66 -17.23 -13.55 7.21
CA LEU A 66 -17.12 -12.08 7.14
C LEU A 66 -17.39 -11.59 5.71
N ALA A 67 -17.49 -10.27 5.55
CA ALA A 67 -17.50 -9.62 4.25
C ALA A 67 -16.27 -10.04 3.42
N THR A 68 -16.50 -10.57 2.22
CA THR A 68 -15.45 -11.27 1.45
C THR A 68 -14.94 -10.48 0.25
N ILE A 69 -15.74 -9.53 -0.25
CA ILE A 69 -15.47 -8.82 -1.50
C ILE A 69 -14.54 -7.64 -1.18
N PRO A 70 -13.27 -7.64 -1.65
CA PRO A 70 -12.43 -6.46 -1.56
C PRO A 70 -12.98 -5.41 -2.54
N VAL A 71 -13.14 -4.18 -2.06
CA VAL A 71 -13.64 -3.04 -2.83
C VAL A 71 -12.66 -1.89 -2.71
N GLY A 72 -12.30 -1.25 -3.83
CA GLY A 72 -11.49 -0.05 -3.79
C GLY A 72 -11.23 0.58 -5.15
N LYS A 73 -10.61 1.77 -5.15
CA LYS A 73 -10.30 2.52 -6.37
C LYS A 73 -9.14 1.90 -7.12
N ILE A 74 -9.22 1.89 -8.44
CA ILE A 74 -8.19 1.37 -9.33
C ILE A 74 -7.19 2.49 -9.63
N VAL A 75 -5.89 2.22 -9.45
CA VAL A 75 -4.80 3.15 -9.75
C VAL A 75 -3.96 2.62 -10.91
N ARG A 76 -3.57 3.52 -11.84
CA ARG A 76 -2.81 3.20 -13.06
C ARG A 76 -1.90 4.36 -13.51
N PRO A 77 -0.78 4.08 -14.19
CA PRO A 77 -0.01 2.84 -14.11
C PRO A 77 0.76 2.83 -12.79
N ASP A 78 0.47 1.87 -11.93
CA ASP A 78 1.23 1.64 -10.70
C ASP A 78 0.91 0.22 -10.22
N PRO A 79 1.83 -0.75 -10.29
CA PRO A 79 1.53 -2.11 -9.89
C PRO A 79 1.73 -2.36 -8.39
N GLU A 80 2.46 -1.51 -7.66
CA GLU A 80 2.85 -1.74 -6.25
C GLU A 80 3.19 -3.21 -5.94
N VAL A 81 2.42 -3.85 -5.03
CA VAL A 81 2.53 -5.27 -4.66
C VAL A 81 1.81 -6.22 -5.62
N ASN A 82 0.96 -5.71 -6.50
CA ASN A 82 0.13 -6.44 -7.46
C ASN A 82 0.92 -6.90 -8.70
N THR A 83 2.01 -7.63 -8.46
CA THR A 83 2.94 -8.13 -9.47
C THR A 83 2.23 -8.92 -10.57
N GLY A 84 2.51 -8.60 -11.84
CA GLY A 84 1.88 -9.24 -13.01
C GLY A 84 0.79 -8.40 -13.68
N TRP A 85 0.34 -7.33 -13.02
CA TRP A 85 -0.62 -6.36 -13.53
C TRP A 85 0.02 -4.97 -13.64
N ASN A 86 -0.56 -4.06 -14.42
CA ASN A 86 -0.14 -2.65 -14.51
C ASN A 86 -1.09 -1.71 -13.74
N TRP A 87 -1.74 -2.24 -12.71
CA TRP A 87 -2.69 -1.54 -11.85
C TRP A 87 -2.71 -2.18 -10.46
N HIS A 88 -3.22 -1.45 -9.47
CA HIS A 88 -3.53 -1.97 -8.14
C HIS A 88 -4.82 -1.32 -7.61
N ILE A 89 -5.37 -1.87 -6.51
CA ILE A 89 -6.39 -1.17 -5.71
C ILE A 89 -5.66 -0.23 -4.75
N ASP A 90 -5.98 1.07 -4.75
CA ASP A 90 -5.46 2.04 -3.78
C ASP A 90 -5.71 1.51 -2.36
N PRO A 91 -4.65 1.15 -1.60
CA PRO A 91 -4.80 0.53 -0.30
C PRO A 91 -5.56 1.40 0.70
N LYS A 92 -5.53 2.73 0.53
CA LYS A 92 -6.23 3.69 1.40
C LYS A 92 -7.73 3.71 1.18
N THR A 93 -8.19 3.10 0.09
CA THR A 93 -9.62 3.00 -0.27
C THR A 93 -10.17 1.60 -0.11
N LEU A 94 -9.35 0.64 0.30
CA LEU A 94 -9.75 -0.74 0.48
C LEU A 94 -10.78 -0.84 1.60
N GLU A 95 -11.89 -1.52 1.29
CA GLU A 95 -12.87 -2.01 2.26
C GLU A 95 -13.33 -3.42 1.87
N PHE A 96 -14.04 -4.09 2.78
CA PHE A 96 -14.66 -5.39 2.52
C PHE A 96 -16.18 -5.26 2.54
N ALA A 97 -16.84 -5.83 1.54
CA ALA A 97 -18.30 -5.81 1.42
C ALA A 97 -18.89 -7.23 1.30
N ASP A 98 -20.15 -7.38 1.73
CA ASP A 98 -20.95 -8.59 1.51
C ASP A 98 -21.64 -8.58 0.14
N VAL A 99 -21.98 -7.38 -0.36
CA VAL A 99 -22.71 -7.17 -1.61
C VAL A 99 -22.22 -5.87 -2.25
N THR A 100 -22.04 -5.87 -3.57
CA THR A 100 -21.73 -4.66 -4.36
C THR A 100 -22.60 -4.64 -5.63
N THR A 101 -22.27 -3.80 -6.62
CA THR A 101 -23.04 -3.68 -7.87
C THR A 101 -22.22 -4.21 -9.05
N GLU A 102 -22.89 -4.69 -10.11
CA GLU A 102 -22.24 -5.39 -11.23
C GLU A 102 -21.18 -4.55 -11.97
N VAL A 103 -21.26 -3.21 -11.91
CA VAL A 103 -20.41 -2.32 -12.71
C VAL A 103 -18.93 -2.38 -12.34
N CYS A 104 -18.60 -2.84 -11.13
CA CYS A 104 -17.22 -3.00 -10.66
C CYS A 104 -16.81 -4.47 -10.51
N ASP A 105 -17.69 -5.42 -10.85
CA ASP A 105 -17.39 -6.85 -10.84
C ASP A 105 -16.69 -7.27 -12.15
N GLY A 106 -15.77 -8.24 -12.07
CA GLY A 106 -15.02 -8.72 -13.22
C GLY A 106 -13.75 -9.46 -12.85
N LEU A 107 -13.01 -9.89 -13.87
CA LEU A 107 -11.69 -10.50 -13.70
C LEU A 107 -10.59 -9.44 -13.55
N PRO A 108 -9.48 -9.75 -12.88
CA PRO A 108 -8.28 -8.91 -12.87
C PRO A 108 -7.83 -8.49 -14.29
N SER A 109 -7.94 -9.39 -15.27
CA SER A 109 -7.65 -9.11 -16.68
C SER A 109 -8.57 -8.08 -17.31
N TYR A 110 -9.84 -7.99 -16.88
CA TYR A 110 -10.79 -6.98 -17.37
C TYR A 110 -10.41 -5.59 -16.85
N VAL A 111 -9.80 -5.53 -15.67
CA VAL A 111 -9.17 -4.31 -15.19
C VAL A 111 -7.98 -3.99 -16.09
N GLU A 112 -7.04 -4.91 -16.32
CA GLU A 112 -5.85 -4.67 -17.16
C GLU A 112 -6.19 -4.18 -18.58
N ASP A 113 -7.09 -4.86 -19.27
CA ASP A 113 -7.45 -4.56 -20.66
C ASP A 113 -8.48 -3.41 -20.82
N LYS A 114 -8.98 -2.89 -19.69
CA LYS A 114 -9.97 -1.80 -19.61
C LYS A 114 -11.37 -2.17 -20.10
N THR A 115 -11.70 -3.46 -20.18
CA THR A 115 -13.08 -3.93 -20.38
C THR A 115 -13.95 -3.56 -19.18
N LEU A 116 -13.39 -3.57 -17.97
CA LEU A 116 -14.03 -3.01 -16.78
C LEU A 116 -13.85 -1.48 -16.79
N THR A 117 -14.95 -0.75 -16.96
CA THR A 117 -14.94 0.71 -17.13
C THR A 117 -15.17 1.50 -15.84
N SER A 118 -15.48 0.82 -14.73
CA SER A 118 -15.61 1.45 -13.41
C SER A 118 -14.24 1.90 -12.88
N ASP A 119 -14.20 3.01 -12.13
CA ASP A 119 -13.01 3.46 -11.40
C ASP A 119 -12.77 2.66 -10.11
N THR A 120 -13.73 1.84 -9.72
CA THR A 120 -13.70 0.94 -8.57
C THR A 120 -13.70 -0.51 -9.06
N TYR A 121 -12.97 -1.38 -8.37
CA TYR A 121 -12.99 -2.83 -8.58
C TYR A 121 -13.60 -3.52 -7.35
N CYS A 122 -14.50 -4.49 -7.58
CA CYS A 122 -15.26 -5.18 -6.53
C CYS A 122 -15.59 -6.65 -6.91
N PRO A 123 -14.58 -7.49 -7.17
CA PRO A 123 -14.79 -8.84 -7.71
C PRO A 123 -15.61 -9.74 -6.76
N TRP A 124 -16.84 -10.07 -7.15
CA TRP A 124 -17.79 -10.86 -6.34
C TRP A 124 -17.30 -12.26 -6.03
N SER A 125 -16.51 -12.83 -6.94
CA SER A 125 -15.95 -14.18 -6.80
C SER A 125 -14.59 -14.22 -6.10
N ALA A 126 -14.13 -13.09 -5.55
CA ALA A 126 -12.86 -13.01 -4.87
C ALA A 126 -12.80 -13.92 -3.64
N LYS A 127 -11.68 -14.61 -3.52
CA LYS A 127 -11.34 -15.45 -2.37
C LYS A 127 -9.93 -15.14 -1.95
N ILE A 128 -9.74 -14.83 -0.68
CA ILE A 128 -8.39 -14.72 -0.12
C ILE A 128 -7.75 -16.11 -0.11
N ILE A 129 -6.51 -16.22 -0.60
CA ILE A 129 -5.79 -17.49 -0.74
C ILE A 129 -4.40 -17.46 -0.11
N ALA A 130 -3.88 -16.28 0.23
CA ALA A 130 -2.62 -16.14 0.96
C ALA A 130 -2.55 -14.80 1.71
N MET A 131 -1.81 -14.82 2.82
CA MET A 131 -1.39 -13.65 3.60
C MET A 131 0.14 -13.67 3.68
N ASP A 132 0.79 -12.68 3.07
CA ASP A 132 2.25 -12.49 3.13
C ASP A 132 2.56 -11.39 4.16
N TYR A 133 3.40 -11.68 5.15
CA TYR A 133 3.89 -10.70 6.12
C TYR A 133 5.37 -10.41 5.81
N PRO A 134 5.75 -9.19 5.41
CA PRO A 134 7.16 -8.87 5.21
C PRO A 134 7.91 -9.07 6.53
N GLU A 135 9.07 -9.72 6.47
CA GLU A 135 9.91 -9.88 7.66
C GLU A 135 10.36 -8.50 8.13
N GLY A 136 10.04 -8.19 9.40
CA GLY A 136 10.39 -6.92 10.04
C GLY A 136 11.88 -6.74 10.28
#